data_AF-A0A1J5TP02-F1
#
_entry.id   AF-A0A1J5TP02-F1
#
_cell.length_a   1.000
_cell.length_b   1.000
_cell.length_c   1.000
_cell.angle_alpha   90.00
_cell.angle_beta   90.00
_cell.angle_gamma   90.00
#
_symmetry.space_group_name_H-M   'P 1'
#
loop_
_entity.id
_entity.type
_entity.pdbx_description
1 polymer ?
#
loop_
_entity_poly.entity_id
_entity_poly.type
_entity_poly.pdbx_seq_one_letter_code
_entity_poly.pdbx_strand_id
1 'polypeptide(L)'
;MSDSDSWTSELINEQLRKRFENHDTAKVTNLANQSCIATNMPPKTNIVFEGKAGDNFGGLNQGSKIVLNGDAGRFVGNGMFDGEIIINGNCDDGVGHSMSNGRIVIQGTVDGDAGSSMHGGNLLISGSVRGDLATCMSQGNIIICGDVLGDIGKMMENGKIFIAGEFDENENIETKNISPSDWKKVKLELKENGIDSRDLNFKSLSSNNLIKKEKNYQPDYTSLKDDIILVPASLTRRPRTPGLDEVNLSLTIGSKKEEPLNLTIPLLWQGSNAPSYFNWKINEKIKDNITNSNVAIIDLTATNINRRLDMKRPTDLSVIVNLLNQSSANKIPIMVRIYAGDVDNDLGVIVKSGADGVILVGDKLPIEAALVSSRNYKNKITILAETNQLDYNDSLKLLALGASGIFLQNKCSGNELKDFGMKLSKAIGSLGVGNISDLSAEHLRTTSQKVASMTGVIIAGYNSVLPMWRH
;
A
#
# COMPACT_ATOMS: atom_id res chain seq x y z
N MET A 1 -37.03 -9.75 -14.18
CA MET A 1 -36.21 -10.28 -13.08
C MET A 1 -35.02 -9.35 -13.00
N SER A 2 -34.96 -8.52 -11.97
CA SER A 2 -33.99 -7.43 -11.84
C SER A 2 -32.67 -7.92 -11.28
N ASP A 3 -31.57 -7.56 -11.92
CA ASP A 3 -30.18 -7.78 -11.51
C ASP A 3 -29.80 -6.97 -10.24
N SER A 4 -30.46 -7.18 -9.09
CA SER A 4 -30.21 -6.36 -7.87
C SER A 4 -29.80 -7.09 -6.60
N ASP A 5 -29.71 -8.43 -6.57
CA ASP A 5 -29.57 -9.16 -5.29
C ASP A 5 -28.19 -9.84 -5.09
N SER A 6 -27.15 -9.45 -5.85
CA SER A 6 -25.80 -9.94 -5.57
C SER A 6 -25.21 -9.20 -4.36
N TRP A 7 -24.87 -9.92 -3.30
CA TRP A 7 -24.22 -9.34 -2.12
C TRP A 7 -22.91 -8.61 -2.49
N THR A 8 -22.63 -7.50 -1.81
CA THR A 8 -21.34 -6.81 -1.94
C THR A 8 -20.22 -7.64 -1.30
N SER A 9 -18.96 -7.37 -1.67
CA SER A 9 -17.83 -8.04 -1.03
C SER A 9 -17.72 -7.73 0.46
N GLU A 10 -18.08 -6.51 0.84
CA GLU A 10 -18.21 -6.09 2.23
C GLU A 10 -19.19 -6.96 3.02
N LEU A 11 -20.41 -7.12 2.51
CA LEU A 11 -21.42 -7.92 3.19
C LEU A 11 -20.99 -9.40 3.28
N ILE A 12 -20.43 -9.97 2.21
CA ILE A 12 -19.95 -11.36 2.22
C ILE A 12 -18.85 -11.54 3.28
N ASN A 13 -17.84 -10.67 3.30
CA ASN A 13 -16.73 -10.76 4.23
C ASN A 13 -17.17 -10.53 5.68
N GLU A 14 -18.09 -9.60 5.92
CA GLU A 14 -18.66 -9.36 7.26
C GLU A 14 -19.40 -10.58 7.79
N GLN A 15 -20.26 -11.19 6.97
CA GLN A 15 -21.00 -12.40 7.36
C GLN A 15 -20.08 -13.59 7.61
N LEU A 16 -19.01 -13.73 6.80
CA LEU A 16 -17.97 -14.73 7.04
C LEU A 16 -17.28 -14.51 8.38
N ARG A 17 -16.85 -13.27 8.69
CA ARG A 17 -16.21 -12.94 9.97
C ARG A 17 -17.13 -13.24 11.16
N LYS A 18 -18.41 -12.83 11.10
CA LYS A 18 -19.43 -13.15 12.11
C LYS A 18 -19.60 -14.64 12.31
N ARG A 19 -19.65 -15.41 11.22
CA ARG A 19 -19.75 -16.87 11.30
C ARG A 19 -18.53 -17.48 12.00
N PHE A 20 -17.32 -16.98 11.71
CA PHE A 20 -16.08 -17.48 12.28
C PHE A 20 -15.84 -17.13 13.75
N GLU A 21 -16.71 -16.34 14.37
CA GLU A 21 -16.73 -16.18 15.82
C GLU A 21 -17.13 -17.47 16.54
N ASN A 22 -17.96 -18.31 15.89
CA ASN A 22 -18.56 -19.50 16.50
C ASN A 22 -18.33 -20.80 15.71
N HIS A 23 -17.79 -20.71 14.50
CA HIS A 23 -17.55 -21.84 13.61
C HIS A 23 -16.16 -21.72 12.97
N ASP A 24 -15.64 -22.81 12.45
CA ASP A 24 -14.35 -22.87 11.74
C ASP A 24 -14.52 -23.10 10.23
N THR A 25 -15.75 -23.30 9.76
CA THR A 25 -16.08 -23.72 8.39
C THR A 25 -17.21 -22.88 7.82
N ALA A 26 -17.12 -22.50 6.54
CA ALA A 26 -18.19 -21.82 5.84
C ALA A 26 -18.31 -22.26 4.37
N LYS A 27 -19.53 -22.22 3.83
CA LYS A 27 -19.80 -22.39 2.41
C LYS A 27 -20.55 -21.18 1.87
N VAL A 28 -20.08 -20.63 0.78
CA VAL A 28 -20.71 -19.52 0.05
C VAL A 28 -21.07 -20.00 -1.34
N THR A 29 -22.32 -19.83 -1.74
CA THR A 29 -22.85 -20.27 -3.04
C THR A 29 -23.24 -19.08 -3.89
N ASN A 30 -23.23 -19.24 -5.21
CA ASN A 30 -23.60 -18.20 -6.18
C ASN A 30 -22.72 -16.96 -6.10
N LEU A 31 -21.40 -17.15 -5.96
CA LEU A 31 -20.44 -16.04 -6.04
C LEU A 31 -20.47 -15.44 -7.45
N ALA A 32 -20.59 -14.12 -7.52
CA ALA A 32 -20.95 -13.37 -8.73
C ALA A 32 -19.86 -12.35 -9.12
N ASN A 33 -18.61 -12.80 -9.16
CA ASN A 33 -17.45 -12.06 -9.66
C ASN A 33 -17.08 -10.78 -8.89
N GLN A 34 -17.44 -10.68 -7.61
CA GLN A 34 -17.06 -9.56 -6.75
C GLN A 34 -15.57 -9.63 -6.40
N SER A 35 -14.88 -8.48 -6.41
CA SER A 35 -13.48 -8.36 -5.99
C SER A 35 -13.32 -8.34 -4.47
N CYS A 36 -12.12 -8.70 -3.99
CA CYS A 36 -11.70 -8.64 -2.59
C CYS A 36 -12.55 -9.52 -1.65
N ILE A 37 -12.91 -10.71 -2.11
CA ILE A 37 -13.63 -11.72 -1.30
C ILE A 37 -12.63 -12.58 -0.53
N ALA A 38 -13.00 -12.97 0.69
CA ALA A 38 -12.21 -13.83 1.58
C ALA A 38 -10.82 -13.25 1.95
N THR A 39 -10.69 -11.92 1.94
CA THR A 39 -9.42 -11.26 2.21
C THR A 39 -9.10 -11.24 3.71
N ASN A 40 -7.89 -11.67 4.10
CA ASN A 40 -7.44 -11.72 5.50
C ASN A 40 -8.53 -12.27 6.46
N MET A 41 -9.10 -13.44 6.12
CA MET A 41 -10.03 -14.15 7.01
C MET A 41 -9.30 -14.72 8.23
N PRO A 42 -9.98 -14.92 9.37
CA PRO A 42 -9.35 -15.44 10.58
C PRO A 42 -8.59 -16.75 10.30
N PRO A 43 -7.36 -16.92 10.83
CA PRO A 43 -6.56 -18.10 10.57
C PRO A 43 -7.26 -19.37 11.09
N LYS A 44 -6.89 -20.53 10.54
CA LYS A 44 -7.48 -21.85 10.87
C LYS A 44 -8.97 -21.98 10.51
N THR A 45 -9.46 -21.17 9.59
CA THR A 45 -10.81 -21.30 9.03
C THR A 45 -10.77 -22.01 7.67
N ASN A 46 -11.86 -22.68 7.31
CA ASN A 46 -12.02 -23.42 6.06
C ASN A 46 -13.23 -22.87 5.30
N ILE A 47 -13.02 -22.40 4.07
CA ILE A 47 -14.06 -21.74 3.29
C ILE A 47 -14.18 -22.39 1.92
N VAL A 48 -15.39 -22.75 1.52
CA VAL A 48 -15.69 -23.25 0.17
C VAL A 48 -16.61 -22.27 -0.54
N PHE A 49 -16.23 -21.83 -1.72
CA PHE A 49 -16.99 -20.95 -2.59
C PHE A 49 -17.44 -21.70 -3.84
N GLU A 50 -18.68 -21.49 -4.26
CA GLU A 50 -19.21 -21.96 -5.55
C GLU A 50 -19.54 -20.74 -6.43
N GLY A 51 -19.02 -20.70 -7.66
CA GLY A 51 -19.26 -19.61 -8.60
C GLY A 51 -17.95 -18.95 -9.07
N LYS A 52 -18.02 -17.67 -9.43
CA LYS A 52 -16.85 -16.92 -9.94
C LYS A 52 -16.43 -15.84 -8.96
N ALA A 53 -15.13 -15.66 -8.74
CA ALA A 53 -14.58 -14.60 -7.91
C ALA A 53 -13.93 -13.50 -8.76
N GLY A 54 -14.00 -12.25 -8.32
CA GLY A 54 -13.30 -11.14 -8.97
C GLY A 54 -11.85 -11.02 -8.52
N ASP A 55 -11.27 -9.83 -8.73
CA ASP A 55 -9.87 -9.53 -8.41
C ASP A 55 -9.57 -9.65 -6.91
N ASN A 56 -8.34 -10.03 -6.56
CA ASN A 56 -7.81 -10.15 -5.20
C ASN A 56 -8.57 -11.14 -4.31
N PHE A 57 -9.10 -12.22 -4.88
CA PHE A 57 -9.69 -13.32 -4.12
C PHE A 57 -8.67 -13.95 -3.15
N GLY A 58 -9.04 -14.05 -1.88
CA GLY A 58 -8.15 -14.56 -0.83
C GLY A 58 -6.90 -13.70 -0.56
N GLY A 59 -6.91 -12.42 -0.98
CA GLY A 59 -5.80 -11.50 -0.75
C GLY A 59 -5.45 -11.35 0.74
N LEU A 60 -4.17 -11.14 1.03
CA LEU A 60 -3.63 -11.00 2.40
C LEU A 60 -4.02 -12.15 3.33
N ASN A 61 -4.24 -13.37 2.82
CA ASN A 61 -4.54 -14.53 3.65
C ASN A 61 -3.37 -14.85 4.61
N GLN A 62 -3.69 -15.13 5.87
CA GLN A 62 -2.73 -15.37 6.97
C GLN A 62 -2.92 -16.73 7.65
N GLY A 63 -3.58 -17.69 7.00
CA GLY A 63 -3.74 -19.03 7.56
C GLY A 63 -5.13 -19.66 7.38
N SER A 64 -6.00 -19.07 6.56
CA SER A 64 -7.26 -19.72 6.16
C SER A 64 -7.01 -20.70 5.02
N LYS A 65 -7.83 -21.75 4.95
CA LYS A 65 -7.92 -22.65 3.81
C LYS A 65 -9.14 -22.28 2.98
N ILE A 66 -8.92 -21.83 1.76
CA ILE A 66 -9.96 -21.28 0.89
C ILE A 66 -10.01 -22.11 -0.39
N VAL A 67 -11.19 -22.62 -0.74
CA VAL A 67 -11.42 -23.36 -1.98
C VAL A 67 -12.48 -22.64 -2.80
N LEU A 68 -12.20 -22.37 -4.07
CA LEU A 68 -13.16 -21.85 -5.04
C LEU A 68 -13.44 -22.90 -6.12
N ASN A 69 -14.69 -23.31 -6.22
CA ASN A 69 -15.20 -24.12 -7.30
C ASN A 69 -15.68 -23.22 -8.45
N GLY A 70 -14.72 -22.78 -9.26
CA GLY A 70 -14.92 -21.94 -10.44
C GLY A 70 -13.71 -21.06 -10.74
N ASP A 71 -13.91 -20.05 -11.59
CA ASP A 71 -12.86 -19.15 -12.05
C ASP A 71 -12.66 -17.96 -11.10
N ALA A 72 -11.45 -17.41 -11.07
CA ALA A 72 -11.11 -16.19 -10.33
C ALA A 72 -10.49 -15.11 -11.22
N GLY A 73 -10.68 -13.85 -10.85
CA GLY A 73 -10.06 -12.70 -11.51
C GLY A 73 -8.57 -12.56 -11.19
N ARG A 74 -8.06 -11.33 -11.29
CA ARG A 74 -6.63 -11.04 -11.13
C ARG A 74 -6.18 -11.11 -9.68
N PHE A 75 -4.88 -11.35 -9.48
CA PHE A 75 -4.19 -11.22 -8.20
C PHE A 75 -4.76 -12.12 -7.09
N VAL A 76 -5.14 -13.35 -7.43
CA VAL A 76 -5.50 -14.37 -6.43
C VAL A 76 -4.35 -14.52 -5.42
N GLY A 77 -4.67 -14.42 -4.13
CA GLY A 77 -3.68 -14.50 -3.05
C GLY A 77 -2.69 -13.32 -3.00
N ASN A 78 -3.07 -12.13 -3.49
CA ASN A 78 -2.20 -10.94 -3.44
C ASN A 78 -1.71 -10.65 -2.01
N GLY A 79 -0.40 -10.63 -1.80
CA GLY A 79 0.23 -10.39 -0.51
C GLY A 79 -0.03 -11.49 0.53
N MET A 80 -0.39 -12.71 0.10
CA MET A 80 -0.62 -13.84 1.00
C MET A 80 0.60 -14.14 1.87
N PHE A 81 0.38 -14.33 3.17
CA PHE A 81 1.43 -14.63 4.15
C PHE A 81 1.40 -16.08 4.61
N ASP A 82 0.22 -16.70 4.74
CA ASP A 82 0.11 -18.11 5.12
C ASP A 82 -1.28 -18.66 4.72
N GLY A 83 -1.47 -19.97 4.89
CA GLY A 83 -2.70 -20.68 4.58
C GLY A 83 -2.67 -21.35 3.22
N GLU A 84 -3.85 -21.66 2.69
CA GLU A 84 -4.01 -22.38 1.43
C GLU A 84 -5.15 -21.76 0.60
N ILE A 85 -4.92 -21.56 -0.70
CA ILE A 85 -5.95 -21.18 -1.66
C ILE A 85 -5.96 -22.21 -2.79
N ILE A 86 -7.10 -22.81 -3.07
CA ILE A 86 -7.29 -23.75 -4.18
C ILE A 86 -8.37 -23.20 -5.10
N ILE A 87 -8.04 -23.02 -6.38
CA ILE A 87 -8.97 -22.61 -7.42
C ILE A 87 -9.20 -23.80 -8.36
N ASN A 88 -10.40 -24.36 -8.35
CA ASN A 88 -10.82 -25.47 -9.23
C ASN A 88 -11.32 -24.94 -10.59
N GLY A 89 -10.57 -24.02 -11.18
CA GLY A 89 -10.90 -23.31 -12.41
C GLY A 89 -9.70 -22.50 -12.92
N ASN A 90 -9.95 -21.55 -13.81
CA ASN A 90 -8.90 -20.67 -14.34
C ASN A 90 -8.73 -19.41 -13.49
N CYS A 91 -7.60 -18.74 -13.67
CA CYS A 91 -7.35 -17.42 -13.11
C CYS A 91 -6.88 -16.46 -14.18
N ASP A 92 -7.14 -15.17 -13.99
CA ASP A 92 -6.63 -14.13 -14.89
C ASP A 92 -5.12 -13.89 -14.65
N ASP A 93 -4.75 -12.70 -14.18
CA ASP A 93 -3.38 -12.19 -14.17
C ASP A 93 -2.85 -12.01 -12.74
N GLY A 94 -1.55 -12.22 -12.53
CA GLY A 94 -0.84 -11.91 -11.29
C GLY A 94 -1.10 -12.84 -10.11
N VAL A 95 -1.40 -14.13 -10.36
CA VAL A 95 -1.62 -15.11 -9.27
C VAL A 95 -0.39 -15.19 -8.35
N GLY A 96 -0.61 -15.12 -7.04
CA GLY A 96 0.46 -15.18 -6.04
C GLY A 96 1.34 -13.92 -5.99
N HIS A 97 0.88 -12.79 -6.52
CA HIS A 97 1.61 -11.53 -6.43
C HIS A 97 1.99 -11.19 -4.98
N SER A 98 3.25 -10.85 -4.71
CA SER A 98 3.77 -10.51 -3.36
C SER A 98 3.55 -11.57 -2.27
N MET A 99 3.23 -12.83 -2.61
CA MET A 99 3.06 -13.88 -1.60
C MET A 99 4.39 -14.16 -0.89
N SER A 100 4.35 -14.31 0.42
CA SER A 100 5.52 -14.44 1.29
C SER A 100 5.69 -15.84 1.86
N ASN A 101 4.60 -16.57 2.03
CA ASN A 101 4.53 -17.97 2.44
C ASN A 101 3.09 -18.49 2.20
N GLY A 102 2.80 -19.75 2.53
CA GLY A 102 1.54 -20.42 2.25
C GLY A 102 1.54 -21.16 0.90
N ARG A 103 0.37 -21.62 0.48
CA ARG A 103 0.18 -22.43 -0.72
C ARG A 103 -0.96 -21.93 -1.59
N ILE A 104 -0.73 -21.81 -2.89
CA ILE A 104 -1.76 -21.53 -3.88
C ILE A 104 -1.75 -22.64 -4.93
N VAL A 105 -2.92 -23.21 -5.23
CA VAL A 105 -3.11 -24.26 -6.24
C VAL A 105 -4.16 -23.80 -7.24
N ILE A 106 -3.79 -23.73 -8.51
CA ILE A 106 -4.70 -23.45 -9.62
C ILE A 106 -4.84 -24.73 -10.45
N GLN A 107 -6.04 -25.29 -10.50
CA GLN A 107 -6.32 -26.51 -11.27
C GLN A 107 -6.45 -26.23 -12.78
N GLY A 108 -6.72 -24.99 -13.16
CA GLY A 108 -6.78 -24.55 -14.56
C GLY A 108 -5.52 -23.81 -15.03
N THR A 109 -5.73 -22.94 -16.02
CA THR A 109 -4.72 -22.06 -16.64
C THR A 109 -4.71 -20.70 -15.94
N VAL A 110 -3.54 -20.06 -15.90
CA VAL A 110 -3.41 -18.64 -15.56
C VAL A 110 -3.24 -17.86 -16.87
N ASP A 111 -4.19 -16.99 -17.20
CA ASP A 111 -4.22 -16.28 -18.48
C ASP A 111 -3.30 -15.05 -18.55
N GLY A 112 -2.68 -14.66 -17.43
CA GLY A 112 -1.67 -13.60 -17.37
C GLY A 112 -0.42 -14.00 -16.59
N ASP A 113 0.17 -13.04 -15.89
CA ASP A 113 1.42 -13.24 -15.17
C ASP A 113 1.22 -14.13 -13.92
N ALA A 114 2.26 -14.82 -13.46
CA ALA A 114 2.20 -15.63 -12.24
C ALA A 114 3.47 -15.50 -11.39
N GLY A 115 3.30 -15.50 -10.06
CA GLY A 115 4.42 -15.47 -9.10
C GLY A 115 5.22 -14.16 -9.11
N SER A 116 4.64 -13.07 -9.59
CA SER A 116 5.30 -11.76 -9.62
C SER A 116 5.58 -11.25 -8.21
N SER A 117 6.82 -10.81 -7.95
CA SER A 117 7.27 -10.36 -6.63
C SER A 117 7.05 -11.38 -5.52
N MET A 118 7.09 -12.67 -5.82
CA MET A 118 6.96 -13.73 -4.81
C MET A 118 8.20 -13.75 -3.89
N HIS A 119 7.95 -13.73 -2.57
CA HIS A 119 8.97 -13.69 -1.51
C HIS A 119 8.99 -14.96 -0.64
N GLY A 120 8.29 -16.01 -1.07
CA GLY A 120 8.25 -17.33 -0.44
C GLY A 120 6.92 -18.06 -0.71
N GLY A 121 6.77 -19.26 -0.15
CA GLY A 121 5.60 -20.13 -0.32
C GLY A 121 5.65 -21.03 -1.57
N ASN A 122 4.53 -21.68 -1.88
CA ASN A 122 4.42 -22.63 -2.98
C ASN A 122 3.23 -22.27 -3.90
N LEU A 123 3.49 -22.19 -5.20
CA LEU A 123 2.49 -21.98 -6.24
C LEU A 123 2.47 -23.17 -7.19
N LEU A 124 1.34 -23.85 -7.30
CA LEU A 124 1.12 -24.94 -8.24
C LEU A 124 0.06 -24.54 -9.27
N ILE A 125 0.37 -24.68 -10.55
CA ILE A 125 -0.54 -24.45 -11.66
C ILE A 125 -0.59 -25.72 -12.50
N SER A 126 -1.76 -26.35 -12.58
CA SER A 126 -1.95 -27.59 -13.34
C SER A 126 -2.09 -27.34 -14.85
N GLY A 127 -2.48 -26.13 -15.26
CA GLY A 127 -2.53 -25.71 -16.66
C GLY A 127 -1.28 -24.96 -17.10
N SER A 128 -1.45 -24.12 -18.12
CA SER A 128 -0.41 -23.24 -18.65
C SER A 128 -0.41 -21.87 -17.96
N VAL A 129 0.65 -21.10 -18.18
CA VAL A 129 0.75 -19.68 -17.84
C VAL A 129 0.88 -18.89 -19.14
N ARG A 130 -0.06 -17.98 -19.42
CA ARG A 130 -0.10 -17.19 -20.66
C ARG A 130 0.43 -15.76 -20.51
N GLY A 131 1.38 -15.58 -19.61
CA GLY A 131 2.06 -14.32 -19.34
C GLY A 131 3.45 -14.54 -18.75
N ASP A 132 4.02 -13.49 -18.16
CA ASP A 132 5.35 -13.55 -17.57
C ASP A 132 5.32 -14.39 -16.27
N LEU A 133 6.39 -15.15 -16.04
CA LEU A 133 6.53 -16.00 -14.86
C LEU A 133 7.65 -15.50 -13.95
N ALA A 134 7.37 -15.41 -12.65
CA ALA A 134 8.36 -15.13 -11.61
C ALA A 134 9.11 -13.79 -11.75
N THR A 135 8.48 -12.79 -12.38
CA THR A 135 9.03 -11.42 -12.45
C THR A 135 9.29 -10.89 -11.05
N CYS A 136 10.51 -10.45 -10.76
CA CYS A 136 10.92 -9.92 -9.46
C CYS A 136 10.78 -10.91 -8.29
N MET A 137 10.71 -12.22 -8.55
CA MET A 137 10.65 -13.25 -7.51
C MET A 137 11.97 -13.27 -6.73
N SER A 138 11.88 -13.23 -5.40
CA SER A 138 13.06 -13.29 -4.52
C SER A 138 13.19 -14.60 -3.77
N GLN A 139 12.09 -15.34 -3.52
CA GLN A 139 12.09 -16.67 -2.90
C GLN A 139 10.78 -17.41 -3.23
N GLY A 140 10.75 -18.73 -3.01
CA GLY A 140 9.55 -19.56 -3.17
C GLY A 140 9.75 -20.72 -4.14
N ASN A 141 8.71 -21.53 -4.30
CA ASN A 141 8.67 -22.62 -5.28
C ASN A 141 7.46 -22.46 -6.20
N ILE A 142 7.67 -22.56 -7.51
CA ILE A 142 6.60 -22.56 -8.50
C ILE A 142 6.64 -23.87 -9.30
N ILE A 143 5.50 -24.53 -9.47
CA ILE A 143 5.34 -25.75 -10.26
C ILE A 143 4.28 -25.51 -11.32
N ILE A 144 4.64 -25.67 -12.59
CA ILE A 144 3.76 -25.50 -13.75
C ILE A 144 3.71 -26.82 -14.53
N CYS A 145 2.51 -27.36 -14.72
CA CYS A 145 2.34 -28.63 -15.45
C CYS A 145 2.17 -28.44 -16.96
N GLY A 146 1.69 -27.27 -17.40
CA GLY A 146 1.57 -26.90 -18.82
C GLY A 146 2.71 -26.01 -19.32
N ASP A 147 2.42 -25.26 -20.38
CA ASP A 147 3.36 -24.39 -21.08
C ASP A 147 3.45 -23.00 -20.42
N VAL A 148 4.55 -22.29 -20.67
CA VAL A 148 4.72 -20.88 -20.28
C VAL A 148 4.94 -20.04 -21.53
N LEU A 149 4.02 -19.09 -21.81
CA LEU A 149 3.98 -18.31 -23.05
C LEU A 149 4.47 -16.85 -22.87
N GLY A 150 5.29 -16.59 -21.85
CA GLY A 150 5.88 -15.28 -21.57
C GLY A 150 7.30 -15.41 -21.03
N ASP A 151 7.90 -14.27 -20.67
CA ASP A 151 9.28 -14.28 -20.19
C ASP A 151 9.36 -14.83 -18.76
N ILE A 152 10.40 -15.62 -18.50
CA ILE A 152 10.61 -16.25 -17.19
C ILE A 152 11.74 -15.54 -16.45
N GLY A 153 11.51 -15.22 -15.18
CA GLY A 153 12.57 -14.86 -14.24
C GLY A 153 13.13 -13.43 -14.41
N LYS A 154 12.42 -12.53 -15.10
CA LYS A 154 12.80 -11.11 -15.20
C LYS A 154 13.06 -10.53 -13.81
N MET A 155 14.28 -10.08 -13.54
CA MET A 155 14.70 -9.56 -12.23
C MET A 155 14.50 -10.56 -11.06
N MET A 156 14.50 -11.87 -11.32
CA MET A 156 14.45 -12.89 -10.27
C MET A 156 15.76 -12.92 -9.49
N GLU A 157 15.70 -12.83 -8.15
CA GLU A 157 16.88 -12.93 -7.29
C GLU A 157 17.15 -14.38 -6.86
N ASN A 158 16.11 -15.10 -6.44
CA ASN A 158 16.20 -16.49 -5.96
C ASN A 158 14.81 -17.15 -5.98
N GLY A 159 14.76 -18.46 -5.76
CA GLY A 159 13.56 -19.30 -5.89
C GLY A 159 13.82 -20.51 -6.79
N LYS A 160 12.88 -21.46 -6.78
CA LYS A 160 12.91 -22.61 -7.69
C LYS A 160 11.64 -22.65 -8.53
N ILE A 161 11.80 -22.87 -9.82
CA ILE A 161 10.67 -23.02 -10.75
C ILE A 161 10.79 -24.41 -11.41
N PHE A 162 9.68 -25.13 -11.50
CA PHE A 162 9.59 -26.43 -12.15
C PHE A 162 8.55 -26.37 -13.26
N ILE A 163 8.92 -26.65 -14.51
CA ILE A 163 8.02 -26.59 -15.67
C ILE A 163 8.04 -27.94 -16.39
N ALA A 164 6.87 -28.52 -16.65
CA ALA A 164 6.74 -29.76 -17.42
C ALA A 164 6.41 -29.56 -18.91
N GLY A 165 5.78 -28.44 -19.29
CA GLY A 165 5.50 -28.09 -20.67
C GLY A 165 6.63 -27.31 -21.36
N GLU A 166 6.30 -26.72 -22.51
CA GLU A 166 7.21 -25.92 -23.32
C GLU A 166 7.36 -24.50 -22.75
N PHE A 167 8.55 -23.91 -22.92
CA PHE A 167 8.85 -22.53 -22.54
C PHE A 167 10.03 -22.00 -23.35
N ASP A 168 10.12 -20.67 -23.46
CA ASP A 168 11.24 -20.00 -24.12
C ASP A 168 12.42 -19.78 -23.16
N GLU A 169 13.58 -20.33 -23.52
CA GLU A 169 14.85 -20.08 -22.81
C GLU A 169 15.27 -18.62 -22.95
N ASN A 170 15.79 -18.02 -21.88
CA ASN A 170 16.24 -16.63 -21.89
C ASN A 170 17.41 -16.40 -20.92
N GLU A 171 18.03 -15.23 -20.97
CA GLU A 171 19.24 -14.90 -20.20
C GLU A 171 19.04 -14.83 -18.67
N ASN A 172 17.79 -14.71 -18.20
CA ASN A 172 17.48 -14.54 -16.78
C ASN A 172 17.50 -15.86 -16.01
N ILE A 173 17.41 -16.99 -16.70
CA ILE A 173 17.22 -18.31 -16.08
C ILE A 173 18.36 -19.27 -16.43
N GLU A 174 18.63 -20.18 -15.49
CA GLU A 174 19.48 -21.35 -15.72
C GLU A 174 18.62 -22.61 -15.66
N THR A 175 18.60 -23.39 -16.74
CA THR A 175 17.78 -24.60 -16.87
C THR A 175 18.58 -25.86 -16.62
N LYS A 176 18.06 -26.74 -15.77
CA LYS A 176 18.64 -28.05 -15.41
C LYS A 176 17.57 -29.13 -15.41
N ASN A 177 18.00 -30.40 -15.51
CA ASN A 177 17.10 -31.51 -15.22
C ASN A 177 16.73 -31.51 -13.72
N ILE A 178 15.50 -31.90 -13.41
CA ILE A 178 15.04 -31.98 -12.03
C ILE A 178 15.84 -33.01 -11.22
N SER A 179 16.19 -32.65 -9.99
CA SER A 179 16.88 -33.56 -9.07
C SER A 179 15.93 -34.64 -8.52
N PRO A 180 16.40 -35.85 -8.17
CA PRO A 180 15.52 -36.89 -7.60
C PRO A 180 14.80 -36.47 -6.31
N SER A 181 15.44 -35.61 -5.51
CA SER A 181 14.86 -35.10 -4.25
C SER A 181 13.76 -34.07 -4.50
N ASP A 182 13.96 -33.15 -5.45
CA ASP A 182 12.94 -32.18 -5.84
C ASP A 182 11.79 -32.89 -6.57
N TRP A 183 12.07 -33.88 -7.43
CA TRP A 183 11.05 -34.68 -8.11
C TRP A 183 10.14 -35.42 -7.14
N LYS A 184 10.69 -35.98 -6.05
CA LYS A 184 9.88 -36.63 -5.01
C LYS A 184 8.89 -35.66 -4.36
N LYS A 185 9.30 -34.40 -4.15
CA LYS A 185 8.44 -33.34 -3.58
C LYS A 185 7.36 -32.92 -4.57
N VAL A 186 7.74 -32.65 -5.82
CA VAL A 186 6.79 -32.30 -6.90
C VAL A 186 5.75 -33.42 -7.07
N LYS A 187 6.18 -34.69 -7.12
CA LYS A 187 5.26 -35.82 -7.27
C LYS A 187 4.26 -35.97 -6.10
N LEU A 188 4.70 -35.69 -4.87
CA LEU A 188 3.81 -35.67 -3.71
C LEU A 188 2.77 -34.55 -3.85
N GLU A 189 3.24 -33.34 -4.18
CA GLU A 189 2.41 -32.15 -4.38
C GLU A 189 1.36 -32.35 -5.48
N LEU A 190 1.72 -32.96 -6.62
CA LEU A 190 0.79 -33.29 -7.70
C LEU A 190 -0.26 -34.31 -7.26
N LYS A 191 0.18 -35.39 -6.58
CA LYS A 191 -0.71 -36.45 -6.10
C LYS A 191 -1.73 -35.93 -5.09
N GLU A 192 -1.33 -35.06 -4.17
CA GLU A 192 -2.21 -34.45 -3.17
C GLU A 192 -3.30 -33.57 -3.79
N ASN A 193 -3.04 -32.99 -4.97
CA ASN A 193 -3.98 -32.16 -5.71
C ASN A 193 -4.70 -32.91 -6.83
N GLY A 194 -4.57 -34.23 -6.92
CA GLY A 194 -5.25 -35.06 -7.91
C GLY A 194 -4.72 -34.92 -9.35
N ILE A 195 -3.51 -34.40 -9.53
CA ILE A 195 -2.88 -34.21 -10.84
C ILE A 195 -2.06 -35.45 -11.20
N ASP A 196 -2.31 -36.01 -12.39
CA ASP A 196 -1.55 -37.16 -12.89
C ASP A 196 -0.17 -36.73 -13.40
N SER A 197 0.88 -37.35 -12.86
CA SER A 197 2.26 -37.02 -13.17
C SER A 197 2.94 -38.01 -14.13
N ARG A 198 2.21 -38.98 -14.70
CA ARG A 198 2.81 -40.07 -15.50
C ARG A 198 3.52 -39.58 -16.75
N ASP A 199 2.94 -38.59 -17.42
CA ASP A 199 3.43 -38.06 -18.69
C ASP A 199 4.15 -36.70 -18.55
N LEU A 200 4.36 -36.24 -17.31
CA LEU A 200 5.01 -34.96 -17.02
C LEU A 200 6.51 -35.12 -16.81
N ASN A 201 7.30 -34.34 -17.55
CA ASN A 201 8.75 -34.32 -17.44
C ASN A 201 9.26 -32.92 -17.07
N PHE A 202 9.57 -32.71 -15.78
CA PHE A 202 9.91 -31.40 -15.28
C PHE A 202 11.38 -31.00 -15.54
N LYS A 203 11.56 -29.77 -16.03
CA LYS A 203 12.80 -29.00 -15.94
C LYS A 203 12.81 -28.17 -14.65
N SER A 204 14.00 -27.96 -14.10
CA SER A 204 14.24 -27.10 -12.94
C SER A 204 14.92 -25.83 -13.42
N LEU A 205 14.34 -24.68 -13.10
CA LEU A 205 14.84 -23.37 -13.45
C LEU A 205 15.20 -22.60 -12.16
N SER A 206 16.29 -21.84 -12.22
CA SER A 206 16.74 -20.92 -11.16
C SER A 206 17.25 -19.61 -11.75
N SER A 207 17.37 -18.56 -10.93
CA SER A 207 17.93 -17.28 -11.39
C SER A 207 19.38 -17.44 -11.85
N ASN A 208 19.69 -16.84 -13.00
CA ASN A 208 21.04 -16.72 -13.54
C ASN A 208 21.74 -15.42 -13.08
N ASN A 209 20.99 -14.45 -12.52
CA ASN A 209 21.45 -13.09 -12.26
C ASN A 209 21.58 -12.77 -10.77
N LEU A 210 22.80 -12.42 -10.35
CA LEU A 210 23.06 -11.75 -9.07
C LEU A 210 22.73 -10.26 -9.22
N ILE A 211 21.49 -9.85 -8.91
CA ILE A 211 21.13 -8.43 -8.89
C ILE A 211 21.94 -7.74 -7.79
N LYS A 212 22.89 -6.88 -8.18
CA LYS A 212 23.55 -5.98 -7.24
C LYS A 212 22.51 -4.95 -6.78
N LYS A 213 22.13 -5.00 -5.50
CA LYS A 213 21.33 -3.92 -4.90
C LYS A 213 22.06 -2.60 -5.10
N GLU A 214 21.44 -1.68 -5.82
CA GLU A 214 21.95 -0.31 -5.89
C GLU A 214 21.91 0.33 -4.51
N LYS A 215 22.87 1.23 -4.24
CA LYS A 215 22.98 1.91 -2.94
C LYS A 215 21.77 2.81 -2.71
N ASN A 216 21.41 2.95 -1.43
CA ASN A 216 20.36 3.82 -0.93
C ASN A 216 20.32 5.18 -1.67
N TYR A 217 19.22 5.40 -2.39
CA TYR A 217 18.89 6.68 -3.01
C TYR A 217 18.88 7.78 -1.94
N GLN A 218 19.58 8.89 -2.21
CA GLN A 218 19.52 10.09 -1.39
C GLN A 218 18.67 11.12 -2.12
N PRO A 219 17.65 11.70 -1.48
CA PRO A 219 16.86 12.78 -2.06
C PRO A 219 17.77 13.93 -2.51
N ASP A 220 17.56 14.40 -3.73
CA ASP A 220 18.32 15.51 -4.31
C ASP A 220 17.40 16.74 -4.47
N TYR A 221 17.12 17.41 -3.35
CA TYR A 221 16.45 18.71 -3.36
C TYR A 221 17.00 19.67 -2.30
N THR A 222 16.85 20.96 -2.60
CA THR A 222 17.04 22.04 -1.63
C THR A 222 15.68 22.41 -1.05
N SER A 223 15.50 22.20 0.26
CA SER A 223 14.31 22.66 0.99
C SER A 223 14.18 24.18 0.91
N LEU A 224 12.94 24.66 0.88
CA LEU A 224 12.63 26.10 0.83
C LEU A 224 12.43 26.70 2.23
N LYS A 225 12.46 25.87 3.28
CA LYS A 225 12.08 26.25 4.64
C LYS A 225 12.89 27.39 5.24
N ASP A 226 14.18 27.51 4.92
CA ASP A 226 15.08 28.50 5.53
C ASP A 226 14.71 29.93 5.11
N ASP A 227 14.14 30.06 3.91
CA ASP A 227 13.66 31.31 3.33
C ASP A 227 12.20 31.62 3.70
N ILE A 228 11.51 30.72 4.42
CA ILE A 228 10.13 30.89 4.89
C ILE A 228 10.15 31.31 6.36
N ILE A 229 9.52 32.45 6.65
CA ILE A 229 9.49 33.11 7.95
C ILE A 229 8.06 33.06 8.48
N LEU A 230 7.91 32.62 9.72
CA LEU A 230 6.65 32.74 10.45
C LEU A 230 6.43 34.19 10.86
N VAL A 231 5.28 34.74 10.51
CA VAL A 231 4.88 36.07 10.95
C VAL A 231 3.65 35.97 11.87
N PRO A 232 3.68 36.62 13.04
CA PRO A 232 2.48 36.73 13.85
C PRO A 232 1.42 37.48 13.05
N ALA A 233 0.17 37.08 13.22
CA ALA A 233 -0.94 37.78 12.59
C ALA A 233 -1.04 39.23 13.12
N SER A 234 -1.55 40.13 12.28
CA SER A 234 -1.81 41.53 12.56
C SER A 234 -2.81 41.74 13.72
N LEU A 235 -3.01 42.99 14.17
CA LEU A 235 -3.91 43.40 15.27
C LEU A 235 -5.32 42.76 15.30
N THR A 236 -5.76 42.17 14.20
CA THR A 236 -7.00 41.39 14.05
C THR A 236 -6.99 40.03 14.75
N ARG A 237 -5.83 39.47 15.14
CA ARG A 237 -5.73 38.21 15.91
C ARG A 237 -4.73 38.41 17.05
N ARG A 238 -5.21 38.42 18.29
CA ARG A 238 -4.34 38.59 19.46
C ARG A 238 -3.58 37.29 19.74
N PRO A 239 -2.26 37.36 20.02
CA PRO A 239 -1.52 36.21 20.53
C PRO A 239 -2.24 35.60 21.72
N ARG A 240 -2.29 34.26 21.75
CA ARG A 240 -2.90 33.50 22.83
C ARG A 240 -1.91 33.27 23.95
N THR A 241 -2.41 33.27 25.19
CA THR A 241 -1.58 33.03 26.37
C THR A 241 -1.50 31.53 26.63
N PRO A 242 -0.32 30.90 26.47
CA PRO A 242 -0.17 29.47 26.70
C PRO A 242 -0.58 29.09 28.12
N GLY A 243 -1.44 28.08 28.25
CA GLY A 243 -1.95 27.61 29.54
C GLY A 243 -3.17 28.35 30.08
N LEU A 244 -3.57 29.48 29.47
CA LEU A 244 -4.85 30.14 29.73
C LEU A 244 -5.84 29.87 28.60
N ASP A 245 -5.37 30.00 27.36
CA ASP A 245 -6.15 29.68 26.16
C ASP A 245 -5.85 28.25 25.72
N GLU A 246 -6.90 27.46 25.49
CA GLU A 246 -6.76 26.14 24.89
C GLU A 246 -6.44 26.26 23.39
N VAL A 247 -5.43 25.51 22.94
CA VAL A 247 -5.06 25.35 21.53
C VAL A 247 -5.44 23.95 21.10
N ASN A 248 -6.30 23.83 20.09
CA ASN A 248 -6.67 22.54 19.53
C ASN A 248 -5.68 22.13 18.43
N LEU A 249 -4.90 21.09 18.70
CA LEU A 249 -3.94 20.47 17.79
C LEU A 249 -4.40 19.10 17.27
N SER A 250 -5.66 18.74 17.52
CA SER A 250 -6.14 17.41 17.20
C SER A 250 -6.17 17.17 15.70
N LEU A 251 -5.76 15.97 15.29
CA LEU A 251 -5.93 15.48 13.92
C LEU A 251 -6.68 14.16 13.95
N THR A 252 -7.74 14.07 13.16
CA THR A 252 -8.50 12.84 12.95
C THR A 252 -8.23 12.30 11.56
N ILE A 253 -7.85 11.02 11.46
CA ILE A 253 -7.59 10.32 10.19
C ILE A 253 -8.62 9.22 10.02
N GLY A 254 -9.17 9.10 8.80
CA GLY A 254 -10.21 8.12 8.48
C GLY A 254 -11.55 8.45 9.13
N SER A 255 -12.05 9.67 8.95
CA SER A 255 -13.30 10.14 9.57
C SER A 255 -14.56 9.31 9.22
N LYS A 256 -14.48 8.45 8.20
CA LYS A 256 -15.54 7.53 7.78
C LYS A 256 -15.43 6.12 8.40
N LYS A 257 -14.38 5.86 9.18
CA LYS A 257 -14.12 4.57 9.83
C LYS A 257 -14.91 4.46 11.13
N GLU A 258 -15.21 3.24 11.56
CA GLU A 258 -15.82 2.98 12.87
C GLU A 258 -14.91 3.44 14.03
N GLU A 259 -13.60 3.19 13.88
CA GLU A 259 -12.58 3.57 14.86
C GLU A 259 -11.56 4.52 14.23
N PRO A 260 -11.91 5.81 14.03
CA PRO A 260 -11.00 6.78 13.44
C PRO A 260 -9.79 7.03 14.35
N LEU A 261 -8.62 7.22 13.75
CA LEU A 261 -7.41 7.52 14.51
C LEU A 261 -7.41 9.00 14.90
N ASN A 262 -7.55 9.26 16.19
CA ASN A 262 -7.50 10.60 16.77
C ASN A 262 -6.15 10.85 17.44
N LEU A 263 -5.45 11.88 16.99
CA LEU A 263 -4.14 12.28 17.50
C LEU A 263 -4.28 13.59 18.26
N THR A 264 -3.65 13.70 19.43
CA THR A 264 -3.65 14.92 20.26
C THR A 264 -2.69 15.99 19.74
N ILE A 265 -1.73 15.58 18.94
CA ILE A 265 -0.83 16.42 18.15
C ILE A 265 -0.91 15.93 16.69
N PRO A 266 -0.72 16.81 15.70
CA PRO A 266 -0.93 16.51 14.29
C PRO A 266 0.25 15.72 13.70
N LEU A 267 0.68 14.64 14.36
CA LEU A 267 1.92 13.94 14.08
C LEU A 267 1.68 12.43 14.11
N LEU A 268 2.01 11.75 13.01
CA LEU A 268 2.29 10.32 12.97
C LEU A 268 3.80 10.13 13.12
N TRP A 269 4.24 9.29 14.05
CA TRP A 269 5.65 9.06 14.34
C TRP A 269 5.98 7.58 14.44
N GLN A 270 7.27 7.26 14.55
CA GLN A 270 7.75 5.94 14.93
C GLN A 270 8.43 6.01 16.31
N GLY A 271 8.43 4.93 17.08
CA GLY A 271 9.09 4.89 18.39
C GLY A 271 8.13 4.57 19.53
N SER A 272 8.38 5.14 20.70
CA SER A 272 7.60 4.82 21.90
C SER A 272 6.14 5.26 21.76
N ASN A 273 5.20 4.35 22.05
CA ASN A 273 3.75 4.58 21.97
C ASN A 273 3.25 5.08 20.60
N ALA A 274 4.03 4.86 19.53
CA ALA A 274 3.65 5.21 18.18
C ALA A 274 2.47 4.35 17.70
N PRO A 275 1.63 4.87 16.78
CA PRO A 275 0.70 4.05 16.02
C PRO A 275 1.46 2.92 15.31
N SER A 276 0.89 1.71 15.29
CA SER A 276 1.41 0.62 14.47
C SER A 276 0.99 0.81 13.01
N TYR A 277 1.90 0.50 12.08
CA TYR A 277 1.69 0.67 10.65
C TYR A 277 1.70 -0.69 9.95
N PHE A 278 0.77 -0.86 9.00
CA PHE A 278 0.90 -1.86 7.95
C PHE A 278 1.47 -1.18 6.72
N ASN A 279 2.77 -1.35 6.44
CA ASN A 279 3.40 -0.70 5.29
C ASN A 279 3.55 -1.67 4.11
N TRP A 280 2.85 -1.39 3.01
CA TRP A 280 2.94 -2.16 1.78
C TRP A 280 3.63 -1.36 0.67
N LYS A 281 4.94 -1.56 0.60
CA LYS A 281 5.82 -0.97 -0.42
C LYS A 281 5.72 -1.68 -1.76
N ILE A 282 6.08 -0.96 -2.82
CA ILE A 282 6.15 -1.49 -4.20
C ILE A 282 7.04 -2.74 -4.25
N ASN A 283 6.41 -3.88 -4.54
CA ASN A 283 7.06 -5.16 -4.84
C ASN A 283 7.98 -5.70 -3.72
N GLU A 284 7.82 -5.20 -2.49
CA GLU A 284 8.58 -5.69 -1.33
C GLU A 284 7.77 -6.66 -0.47
N LYS A 285 8.51 -7.48 0.29
CA LYS A 285 7.94 -8.41 1.25
C LYS A 285 7.17 -7.68 2.33
N ILE A 286 5.90 -8.02 2.48
CA ILE A 286 5.06 -7.58 3.59
C ILE A 286 5.58 -8.20 4.89
N LYS A 287 5.84 -7.37 5.89
CA LYS A 287 6.37 -7.80 7.22
C LYS A 287 5.37 -7.58 8.34
N ASP A 288 4.39 -6.72 8.12
CA ASP A 288 3.47 -6.25 9.14
C ASP A 288 2.13 -7.00 9.06
N ASN A 289 1.42 -7.06 10.18
CA ASN A 289 0.07 -7.63 10.22
C ASN A 289 -0.97 -6.51 10.24
N ILE A 290 -1.81 -6.44 9.20
CA ILE A 290 -2.85 -5.43 9.07
C ILE A 290 -3.86 -5.45 10.23
N THR A 291 -4.16 -6.62 10.80
CA THR A 291 -5.12 -6.79 11.92
C THR A 291 -4.65 -6.09 13.20
N ASN A 292 -3.33 -5.96 13.40
CA ASN A 292 -2.73 -5.35 14.59
C ASN A 292 -2.21 -3.92 14.33
N SER A 293 -2.56 -3.34 13.18
CA SER A 293 -2.11 -2.03 12.75
C SER A 293 -3.14 -0.96 13.06
N ASN A 294 -2.71 0.29 13.30
CA ASN A 294 -3.60 1.44 13.45
C ASN A 294 -3.81 2.19 12.13
N VAL A 295 -2.87 2.08 11.19
CA VAL A 295 -2.92 2.73 9.87
C VAL A 295 -2.33 1.77 8.84
N ALA A 296 -2.96 1.67 7.67
CA ALA A 296 -2.34 1.02 6.51
C ALA A 296 -1.75 2.08 5.57
N ILE A 297 -0.54 1.81 5.05
CA ILE A 297 0.17 2.69 4.13
C ILE A 297 0.43 1.90 2.85
N ILE A 298 -0.16 2.35 1.74
CA ILE A 298 0.24 1.95 0.39
C ILE A 298 1.40 2.86 0.00
N ASP A 299 2.63 2.34 0.04
CA ASP A 299 3.82 3.13 -0.24
C ASP A 299 4.22 2.97 -1.71
N LEU A 300 3.94 4.02 -2.48
CA LEU A 300 4.22 4.11 -3.91
C LEU A 300 5.51 4.88 -4.21
N THR A 301 6.33 5.16 -3.19
CA THR A 301 7.68 5.67 -3.44
C THR A 301 8.57 4.59 -4.04
N ALA A 302 9.52 5.02 -4.86
CA ALA A 302 10.38 4.14 -5.64
C ALA A 302 11.15 3.14 -4.76
N THR A 303 11.15 1.88 -5.19
CA THR A 303 12.09 0.87 -4.74
C THR A 303 13.09 0.58 -5.87
N ASN A 304 13.74 -0.58 -5.89
CA ASN A 304 14.51 -1.01 -7.07
C ASN A 304 13.62 -1.19 -8.32
N ILE A 305 12.29 -1.21 -8.14
CA ILE A 305 11.30 -1.32 -9.20
C ILE A 305 10.35 -0.14 -9.06
N ASN A 306 10.25 0.69 -10.10
CA ASN A 306 9.49 1.96 -10.05
C ASN A 306 7.99 1.80 -10.35
N ARG A 307 7.47 0.58 -10.35
CA ARG A 307 6.05 0.30 -10.65
C ARG A 307 5.56 -0.90 -9.84
N ARG A 308 4.39 -0.76 -9.23
CA ARG A 308 3.65 -1.87 -8.61
C ARG A 308 3.12 -2.79 -9.70
N LEU A 309 3.47 -4.08 -9.66
CA LEU A 309 3.10 -5.03 -10.73
C LEU A 309 1.60 -5.34 -10.72
N ASP A 310 0.93 -5.17 -9.59
CA ASP A 310 -0.51 -5.30 -9.43
C ASP A 310 -1.32 -4.01 -9.69
N MET A 311 -0.67 -2.96 -10.19
CA MET A 311 -1.33 -1.75 -10.71
C MET A 311 -1.00 -1.59 -12.20
N LYS A 312 -1.92 -2.07 -13.05
CA LYS A 312 -1.81 -2.01 -14.52
C LYS A 312 -2.78 -0.98 -15.12
N ARG A 313 -3.91 -0.71 -14.46
CA ARG A 313 -4.99 0.18 -14.91
C ARG A 313 -5.09 1.42 -14.01
N PRO A 314 -5.62 2.56 -14.51
CA PRO A 314 -5.83 3.76 -13.68
C PRO A 314 -6.73 3.54 -12.45
N THR A 315 -7.62 2.54 -12.49
CA THR A 315 -8.53 2.20 -11.39
C THR A 315 -7.95 1.22 -10.38
N ASP A 316 -6.77 0.63 -10.63
CA ASP A 316 -6.28 -0.46 -9.78
C ASP A 316 -5.96 0.02 -8.35
N LEU A 317 -5.62 1.30 -8.15
CA LEU A 317 -5.45 1.84 -6.80
C LEU A 317 -6.72 1.69 -5.95
N SER A 318 -7.92 1.88 -6.53
CA SER A 318 -9.18 1.71 -5.78
C SER A 318 -9.41 0.25 -5.38
N VAL A 319 -8.93 -0.70 -6.19
CA VAL A 319 -9.00 -2.13 -5.88
C VAL A 319 -8.05 -2.49 -4.74
N ILE A 320 -6.83 -1.93 -4.72
CA ILE A 320 -5.88 -2.13 -3.60
C ILE A 320 -6.39 -1.48 -2.31
N VAL A 321 -6.95 -0.27 -2.38
CA VAL A 321 -7.62 0.36 -1.23
C VAL A 321 -8.78 -0.51 -0.74
N ASN A 322 -9.60 -1.06 -1.64
CA ASN A 322 -10.67 -1.97 -1.27
C ASN A 322 -10.13 -3.26 -0.62
N LEU A 323 -9.05 -3.84 -1.14
CA LEU A 323 -8.38 -5.00 -0.56
C LEU A 323 -8.00 -4.74 0.91
N LEU A 324 -7.38 -3.59 1.20
CA LEU A 324 -6.99 -3.22 2.56
C LEU A 324 -8.20 -2.92 3.47
N ASN A 325 -9.25 -2.30 2.92
CA ASN A 325 -10.50 -2.08 3.63
C ASN A 325 -11.14 -3.42 4.04
N GLN A 326 -11.30 -4.34 3.08
CA GLN A 326 -11.86 -5.67 3.35
C GLN A 326 -10.98 -6.50 4.29
N SER A 327 -9.65 -6.36 4.19
CA SER A 327 -8.70 -7.08 5.03
C SER A 327 -8.67 -6.58 6.48
N SER A 328 -8.93 -5.30 6.69
CA SER A 328 -9.02 -4.67 8.03
C SER A 328 -10.46 -4.61 8.57
N ALA A 329 -11.45 -5.13 7.82
CA ALA A 329 -12.87 -4.99 8.11
C ALA A 329 -13.31 -3.51 8.28
N ASN A 330 -12.79 -2.62 7.43
CA ASN A 330 -13.03 -1.17 7.47
C ASN A 330 -12.63 -0.46 8.78
N LYS A 331 -11.79 -1.08 9.62
CA LYS A 331 -11.45 -0.55 10.95
C LYS A 331 -10.35 0.51 10.94
N ILE A 332 -9.47 0.51 9.95
CA ILE A 332 -8.30 1.39 9.94
C ILE A 332 -8.30 2.35 8.75
N PRO A 333 -7.74 3.56 8.91
CA PRO A 333 -7.47 4.47 7.81
C PRO A 333 -6.40 3.91 6.86
N ILE A 334 -6.57 4.19 5.57
CA ILE A 334 -5.61 3.86 4.51
C ILE A 334 -4.99 5.13 3.96
N MET A 335 -3.68 5.23 4.04
CA MET A 335 -2.87 6.32 3.49
C MET A 335 -2.15 5.87 2.23
N VAL A 336 -2.02 6.76 1.24
CA VAL A 336 -1.16 6.55 0.07
C VAL A 336 0.08 7.43 0.19
N ARG A 337 1.27 6.85 0.18
CA ARG A 337 2.53 7.60 0.27
C ARG A 337 3.15 7.74 -1.12
N ILE A 338 3.39 8.98 -1.56
CA ILE A 338 3.90 9.31 -2.90
C ILE A 338 4.99 10.38 -2.84
N TYR A 339 5.85 10.42 -3.85
CA TYR A 339 6.76 11.55 -4.04
C TYR A 339 6.02 12.81 -4.50
N ALA A 340 6.54 13.96 -4.10
CA ALA A 340 6.19 15.25 -4.66
C ALA A 340 6.54 15.26 -6.16
N GLY A 341 5.49 15.25 -7.00
CA GLY A 341 5.58 15.21 -8.46
C GLY A 341 4.40 15.96 -9.07
N ASP A 342 3.57 15.24 -9.82
CA ASP A 342 2.32 15.76 -10.39
C ASP A 342 1.17 15.69 -9.38
N VAL A 343 1.36 16.40 -8.27
CA VAL A 343 0.53 16.28 -7.06
C VAL A 343 -0.95 16.52 -7.34
N ASP A 344 -1.32 17.48 -8.19
CA ASP A 344 -2.73 17.79 -8.46
C ASP A 344 -3.45 16.61 -9.14
N ASN A 345 -2.81 16.01 -10.15
CA ASN A 345 -3.34 14.84 -10.85
C ASN A 345 -3.32 13.58 -9.96
N ASP A 346 -2.22 13.35 -9.24
CA ASP A 346 -2.07 12.20 -8.33
C ASP A 346 -3.14 12.23 -7.23
N LEU A 347 -3.39 13.39 -6.62
CA LEU A 347 -4.45 13.55 -5.63
C LEU A 347 -5.84 13.35 -6.23
N GLY A 348 -6.05 13.75 -7.49
CA GLY A 348 -7.29 13.46 -8.22
C GLY A 348 -7.57 11.96 -8.32
N VAL A 349 -6.54 11.14 -8.51
CA VAL A 349 -6.63 9.67 -8.53
C VAL A 349 -6.80 9.10 -7.12
N ILE A 350 -6.01 9.55 -6.16
CA ILE A 350 -6.05 9.06 -4.76
C ILE A 350 -7.39 9.34 -4.09
N VAL A 351 -8.00 10.52 -4.33
CA VAL A 351 -9.33 10.82 -3.80
C VAL A 351 -10.39 9.88 -4.38
N LYS A 352 -10.30 9.57 -5.68
CA LYS A 352 -11.22 8.64 -6.35
C LYS A 352 -11.01 7.18 -5.94
N SER A 353 -9.83 6.83 -5.43
CA SER A 353 -9.54 5.46 -4.99
C SER A 353 -10.22 5.10 -3.66
N GLY A 354 -10.68 6.10 -2.90
CA GLY A 354 -11.28 5.91 -1.59
C GLY A 354 -10.28 5.85 -0.44
N ALA A 355 -9.01 6.22 -0.67
CA ALA A 355 -8.03 6.38 0.40
C ALA A 355 -8.44 7.51 1.37
N ASP A 356 -8.07 7.36 2.64
CA ASP A 356 -8.40 8.31 3.70
C ASP A 356 -7.41 9.49 3.76
N GLY A 357 -6.21 9.29 3.22
CA GLY A 357 -5.17 10.31 3.23
C GLY A 357 -4.02 10.05 2.27
N VAL A 358 -3.18 11.06 2.12
CA VAL A 358 -1.92 11.02 1.37
C VAL A 358 -0.76 11.42 2.28
N ILE A 359 0.39 10.78 2.10
CA ILE A 359 1.67 11.21 2.68
C ILE A 359 2.54 11.70 1.53
N LEU A 360 2.82 13.00 1.50
CA LEU A 360 3.69 13.61 0.49
C LEU A 360 5.14 13.54 0.94
N VAL A 361 6.01 13.10 0.04
CA VAL A 361 7.43 12.91 0.29
C VAL A 361 8.23 13.86 -0.58
N GLY A 362 9.06 14.70 0.03
CA GLY A 362 10.02 15.52 -0.72
C GLY A 362 11.10 14.63 -1.35
N ASP A 363 11.38 14.85 -2.64
CA ASP A 363 12.45 14.12 -3.33
C ASP A 363 13.23 15.00 -4.30
N LYS A 364 12.80 15.15 -5.55
CA LYS A 364 13.36 16.15 -6.49
C LYS A 364 12.65 17.48 -6.38
N LEU A 365 11.37 17.44 -5.98
CA LEU A 365 10.58 18.63 -5.69
C LEU A 365 10.53 18.88 -4.18
N PRO A 366 10.71 20.14 -3.74
CA PRO A 366 10.56 20.51 -2.35
C PRO A 366 9.11 20.32 -1.91
N ILE A 367 8.93 19.67 -0.76
CA ILE A 367 7.61 19.36 -0.20
C ILE A 367 6.78 20.63 0.05
N GLU A 368 7.44 21.76 0.32
CA GLU A 368 6.78 23.06 0.52
C GLU A 368 6.01 23.52 -0.72
N ALA A 369 6.56 23.28 -1.92
CA ALA A 369 5.88 23.58 -3.17
C ALA A 369 4.76 22.56 -3.46
N ALA A 370 5.01 21.27 -3.17
CA ALA A 370 4.03 20.20 -3.32
C ALA A 370 2.76 20.43 -2.49
N LEU A 371 2.91 20.91 -1.26
CA LEU A 371 1.79 21.24 -0.36
C LEU A 371 0.93 22.40 -0.88
N VAL A 372 1.51 23.29 -1.68
CA VAL A 372 0.77 24.41 -2.26
C VAL A 372 -0.13 23.89 -3.39
N SER A 373 0.39 23.00 -4.22
CA SER A 373 -0.38 22.30 -5.26
C SER A 373 -1.49 21.42 -4.70
N SER A 374 -1.38 20.94 -3.47
CA SER A 374 -2.40 20.08 -2.84
C SER A 374 -3.54 20.85 -2.15
N ARG A 375 -3.48 22.19 -2.06
CA ARG A 375 -4.47 23.00 -1.32
C ARG A 375 -5.91 22.82 -1.79
N ASN A 376 -6.12 22.57 -3.08
CA ASN A 376 -7.45 22.32 -3.66
C ASN A 376 -8.11 21.04 -3.11
N TYR A 377 -7.35 20.21 -2.41
CA TYR A 377 -7.78 18.95 -1.82
C TYR A 377 -7.83 18.98 -0.28
N LYS A 378 -7.49 20.10 0.38
CA LYS A 378 -7.44 20.23 1.86
C LYS A 378 -8.72 19.77 2.56
N ASN A 379 -9.88 19.96 1.93
CA ASN A 379 -11.20 19.56 2.46
C ASN A 379 -11.71 18.22 1.91
N LYS A 380 -10.96 17.59 1.00
CA LYS A 380 -11.34 16.33 0.33
C LYS A 380 -10.60 15.12 0.91
N ILE A 381 -9.37 15.31 1.36
CA ILE A 381 -8.50 14.24 1.85
C ILE A 381 -7.49 14.78 2.86
N THR A 382 -7.09 13.96 3.83
CA THR A 382 -6.02 14.31 4.79
C THR A 382 -4.67 14.30 4.08
N ILE A 383 -3.92 15.39 4.19
CA ILE A 383 -2.61 15.54 3.54
C ILE A 383 -1.53 15.63 4.61
N LEU A 384 -0.67 14.62 4.70
CA LEU A 384 0.46 14.62 5.63
C LEU A 384 1.74 15.00 4.89
N ALA A 385 2.57 15.82 5.52
CA ALA A 385 3.90 16.15 5.03
C ALA A 385 4.94 15.27 5.73
N GLU A 386 5.76 14.55 4.96
CA GLU A 386 6.84 13.75 5.52
C GLU A 386 8.03 14.60 5.98
N THR A 387 8.56 14.28 7.16
CA THR A 387 9.81 14.85 7.67
C THR A 387 10.71 13.78 8.27
N ASN A 388 12.02 14.05 8.28
CA ASN A 388 13.02 13.19 8.92
C ASN A 388 13.40 13.67 10.32
N GLN A 389 13.05 14.91 10.67
CA GLN A 389 13.43 15.50 11.96
C GLN A 389 12.19 16.02 12.67
N LEU A 390 12.17 15.80 13.99
CA LEU A 390 11.13 16.31 14.86
C LEU A 390 11.42 17.77 15.21
N ASP A 391 11.08 18.67 14.27
CA ASP A 391 11.25 20.12 14.43
C ASP A 391 9.89 20.82 14.38
N TYR A 392 9.53 21.50 15.47
CA TYR A 392 8.21 22.15 15.59
C TYR A 392 8.07 23.37 14.68
N ASN A 393 9.16 24.07 14.37
CA ASN A 393 9.17 25.28 13.57
C ASN A 393 8.98 24.94 12.08
N ASP A 394 9.69 23.93 11.60
CA ASP A 394 9.52 23.39 10.25
C ASP A 394 8.13 22.77 10.08
N SER A 395 7.69 21.98 11.07
CA SER A 395 6.32 21.43 11.08
C SER A 395 5.27 22.53 10.98
N LEU A 396 5.43 23.63 11.72
CA LEU A 396 4.51 24.76 11.69
C LEU A 396 4.46 25.44 10.31
N LYS A 397 5.60 25.56 9.62
CA LYS A 397 5.65 26.07 8.23
C LYS A 397 4.89 25.14 7.28
N LEU A 398 5.10 23.83 7.37
CA LEU A 398 4.43 22.84 6.52
C LEU A 398 2.91 22.82 6.74
N LEU A 399 2.47 22.89 7.99
CA LEU A 399 1.06 23.02 8.36
C LEU A 399 0.45 24.29 7.76
N ALA A 400 1.12 25.44 7.90
CA ALA A 400 0.68 26.70 7.31
C ALA A 400 0.68 26.69 5.78
N LEU A 401 1.54 25.90 5.14
CA LEU A 401 1.58 25.74 3.68
C LEU A 401 0.44 24.89 3.13
N GLY A 402 -0.20 24.06 3.95
CA GLY A 402 -1.37 23.27 3.55
C GLY A 402 -1.46 21.85 4.11
N ALA A 403 -0.45 21.38 4.87
CA ALA A 403 -0.51 20.06 5.47
C ALA A 403 -1.57 19.99 6.58
N SER A 404 -2.31 18.88 6.64
CA SER A 404 -3.20 18.52 7.76
C SER A 404 -2.41 18.04 8.97
N GLY A 405 -1.22 17.47 8.75
CA GLY A 405 -0.34 16.93 9.78
C GLY A 405 1.01 16.53 9.24
N ILE A 406 1.85 15.99 10.10
CA ILE A 406 3.22 15.59 9.83
C ILE A 406 3.36 14.08 9.95
N PHE A 407 4.14 13.48 9.05
CA PHE A 407 4.57 12.09 9.14
C PHE A 407 6.08 12.04 9.39
N LEU A 408 6.49 11.68 10.60
CA LEU A 408 7.90 11.57 10.97
C LEU A 408 8.42 10.15 10.66
N GLN A 409 9.40 10.07 9.74
CA GLN A 409 10.05 8.82 9.38
C GLN A 409 10.95 8.28 10.49
N ASN A 410 11.67 9.16 11.19
CA ASN A 410 12.60 8.77 12.23
C ASN A 410 11.87 8.43 13.54
N LYS A 411 12.53 7.59 14.35
CA LYS A 411 12.01 7.26 15.68
C LYS A 411 12.17 8.44 16.63
N CYS A 412 11.18 8.65 17.49
CA CYS A 412 11.27 9.59 18.62
C CYS A 412 10.82 8.93 19.94
N SER A 413 11.33 9.46 21.04
CA SER A 413 10.95 9.11 22.40
C SER A 413 9.72 9.89 22.87
N GLY A 414 9.06 9.41 23.93
CA GLY A 414 7.91 10.11 24.53
C GLY A 414 8.25 11.50 25.08
N ASN A 415 9.49 11.71 25.54
CA ASN A 415 9.93 13.02 26.04
C ASN A 415 10.12 14.02 24.90
N GLU A 416 10.74 13.59 23.79
CA GLU A 416 10.89 14.42 22.58
C GLU A 416 9.51 14.77 22.00
N LEU A 417 8.58 13.82 21.98
CA LEU A 417 7.21 14.03 21.53
C LEU A 417 6.46 15.07 22.39
N LYS A 418 6.61 14.97 23.72
CA LYS A 418 6.00 15.91 24.66
C LYS A 418 6.57 17.31 24.51
N ASP A 419 7.90 17.42 24.39
CA ASP A 419 8.58 18.70 24.17
C ASP A 419 8.18 19.34 22.83
N PHE A 420 8.13 18.53 21.76
CA PHE A 420 7.63 18.95 20.45
C PHE A 420 6.20 19.49 20.54
N GLY A 421 5.27 18.74 21.16
CA GLY A 421 3.88 19.16 21.29
C GLY A 421 3.72 20.46 22.08
N MET A 422 4.47 20.61 23.18
CA MET A 422 4.48 21.84 23.98
C MET A 422 5.01 23.04 23.18
N LYS A 423 6.14 22.87 22.46
CA LYS A 423 6.74 23.94 21.65
C LYS A 423 5.85 24.32 20.46
N LEU A 424 5.26 23.32 19.79
CA LEU A 424 4.31 23.52 18.70
C LEU A 424 3.08 24.30 19.17
N SER A 425 2.47 23.88 20.29
CA SER A 425 1.32 24.57 20.89
C SER A 425 1.64 26.02 21.24
N LYS A 426 2.79 26.27 21.87
CA LYS A 426 3.25 27.62 22.20
C LYS A 426 3.46 28.48 20.95
N ALA A 427 4.08 27.91 19.91
CA ALA A 427 4.33 28.62 18.66
C ALA A 427 3.02 28.98 17.94
N ILE A 428 2.08 28.03 17.83
CA ILE A 428 0.74 28.26 17.26
C ILE A 428 -0.02 29.34 18.05
N GLY A 429 0.00 29.27 19.38
CA GLY A 429 -0.60 30.28 20.24
C GLY A 429 -0.01 31.67 20.02
N SER A 430 1.31 31.78 19.84
CA SER A 430 1.98 33.06 19.55
C SER A 430 1.59 33.69 18.22
N LEU A 431 1.12 32.88 17.26
CA LEU A 431 0.55 33.35 15.99
C LEU A 431 -0.91 33.84 16.14
N GLY A 432 -1.51 33.68 17.32
CA GLY A 432 -2.92 34.01 17.57
C GLY A 432 -3.91 32.95 17.05
N VAL A 433 -3.42 31.73 16.78
CA VAL A 433 -4.21 30.64 16.19
C VAL A 433 -4.78 29.74 17.28
N GLY A 434 -6.07 29.42 17.17
CA GLY A 434 -6.78 28.61 18.15
C GLY A 434 -7.00 27.16 17.78
N ASN A 435 -7.22 26.91 16.49
CA ASN A 435 -7.27 25.57 15.92
C ASN A 435 -6.21 25.48 14.83
N ILE A 436 -5.49 24.37 14.80
CA ILE A 436 -4.48 24.11 13.78
C ILE A 436 -5.02 24.20 12.35
N SER A 437 -6.33 23.92 12.13
CA SER A 437 -6.98 24.06 10.83
C SER A 437 -6.93 25.47 10.25
N ASP A 438 -6.80 26.47 11.13
CA ASP A 438 -6.81 27.90 10.80
C ASP A 438 -5.41 28.40 10.38
N LEU A 439 -4.37 27.57 10.52
CA LEU A 439 -3.06 27.86 9.94
C LEU A 439 -3.17 27.92 8.41
N SER A 440 -2.49 28.91 7.85
CA SER A 440 -2.54 29.25 6.43
C SER A 440 -1.32 30.09 6.01
N ALA A 441 -1.15 30.28 4.70
CA ALA A 441 -0.07 31.08 4.11
C ALA A 441 -0.08 32.56 4.57
N GLU A 442 -1.25 33.10 4.90
CA GLU A 442 -1.49 33.76 6.19
C GLU A 442 -0.29 34.27 6.99
N HIS A 443 0.21 33.29 7.73
CA HIS A 443 1.15 33.38 8.83
C HIS A 443 2.59 33.22 8.32
N LEU A 444 2.80 33.27 7.01
CA LEU A 444 4.10 33.10 6.37
C LEU A 444 4.50 34.35 5.59
N ARG A 445 5.79 34.68 5.63
CA ARG A 445 6.46 35.60 4.70
C ARG A 445 7.74 34.97 4.18
N THR A 446 8.28 35.53 3.11
CA THR A 446 9.60 35.15 2.61
C THR A 446 10.39 36.36 2.18
N THR A 447 11.71 36.32 2.33
CA THR A 447 12.64 37.31 1.75
C THR A 447 13.12 36.91 0.35
N SER A 448 12.68 35.75 -0.15
CA SER A 448 13.16 35.13 -1.39
C SER A 448 12.07 35.15 -2.47
N GLN A 449 12.33 35.85 -3.57
CA GLN A 449 11.42 35.85 -4.72
C GLN A 449 11.25 34.44 -5.31
N LYS A 450 12.30 33.60 -5.27
CA LYS A 450 12.23 32.20 -5.69
C LYS A 450 11.19 31.43 -4.88
N VAL A 451 11.23 31.54 -3.56
CA VAL A 451 10.26 30.89 -2.67
C VAL A 451 8.85 31.42 -2.90
N ALA A 452 8.68 32.75 -3.02
CA ALA A 452 7.38 33.35 -3.30
C ALA A 452 6.77 32.82 -4.61
N SER A 453 7.58 32.71 -5.66
CA SER A 453 7.14 32.15 -6.96
C SER A 453 6.74 30.69 -6.87
N MET A 454 7.42 29.88 -6.05
CA MET A 454 7.15 28.44 -5.93
C MET A 454 6.01 28.10 -4.97
N THR A 455 5.76 28.92 -3.95
CA THR A 455 4.86 28.57 -2.84
C THR A 455 3.65 29.49 -2.68
N GLY A 456 3.62 30.61 -3.42
CA GLY A 456 2.61 31.64 -3.23
C GLY A 456 2.69 32.34 -1.87
N VAL A 457 3.79 32.16 -1.10
CA VAL A 457 4.03 32.91 0.14
C VAL A 457 4.35 34.37 -0.21
N ILE A 458 3.80 35.30 0.57
CA ILE A 458 3.95 36.74 0.33
C ILE A 458 5.39 37.19 0.66
N ILE A 459 5.99 38.00 -0.21
CA ILE A 459 7.33 38.58 0.04
C ILE A 459 7.23 39.58 1.20
N ALA A 460 8.21 39.57 2.11
CA ALA A 460 8.30 40.53 3.21
C ALA A 460 8.26 41.98 2.68
N GLY A 461 7.40 42.81 3.28
CA GLY A 461 7.13 44.18 2.82
C GLY A 461 6.00 44.30 1.79
N TYR A 462 5.46 43.20 1.28
CA TYR A 462 4.28 43.20 0.40
C TYR A 462 3.01 42.72 1.13
N ASN A 463 1.85 43.16 0.63
CA ASN A 463 0.53 42.79 1.14
C ASN A 463 -0.21 41.78 0.27
N SER A 464 0.34 41.40 -0.87
CA SER A 464 -0.28 40.46 -1.82
C SER A 464 0.76 39.49 -2.37
N VAL A 465 0.30 38.30 -2.76
CA VAL A 465 1.09 37.33 -3.51
C VAL A 465 1.54 37.90 -4.88
N LEU A 466 2.56 37.27 -5.47
CA LEU A 466 3.00 37.59 -6.83
C LEU A 466 1.84 37.42 -7.83
N PRO A 467 1.78 38.21 -8.93
CA PRO A 467 0.64 38.20 -9.85
C PRO A 467 0.20 36.82 -10.35
N MET A 468 1.14 35.90 -10.58
CA MET A 468 0.87 34.52 -11.02
C MET A 468 0.03 33.67 -10.04
N TRP A 469 -0.05 34.09 -8.77
CA TRP A 469 -0.81 33.40 -7.71
C TRP A 469 -2.15 34.08 -7.40
N ARG A 470 -2.57 35.08 -8.18
CA ARG A 470 -3.83 35.81 -7.94
C ARG A 470 -5.06 35.15 -8.60
N HIS A 471 -4.91 33.93 -9.10
CA HIS A 471 -5.91 33.21 -9.89
C HIS A 471 -6.79 32.30 -9.04
#